data_AF-A0A969WVG0-F1
#
_entry.id   AF-A0A969WVG0-F1
#
_cell.length_a   1.000
_cell.length_b   1.000
_cell.length_c   1.000
_cell.angle_alpha   90.00
_cell.angle_beta   90.00
_cell.angle_gamma   90.00
#
_symmetry.space_group_name_H-M   'P 1'
#
loop_
_entity.id
_entity.type
_entity.pdbx_description
1 polymer ?
#
loop_
_entity_poly.entity_id
_entity_poly.type
_entity_poly.pdbx_seq_one_letter_code
_entity_poly.pdbx_strand_id
1 'polypeptide(L)'
;LHIAFAPTKKLDRMEWFVEKATEIGIDTFSPLNCRYSERKHINAARLEKIMVSAMKQSQKCRLPQFDEMIKFDAFIKQPFEGQKFIAHCYDSPKETLSQICRKDTDTLILIGPEGDFSEEEVAKSIKYGFTPISLGESRLRTETAALVACHTVQLINQL
;
A
#
# COMPACT_ATOMS: atom_id res chain seq x y z
N LEU A 1 -9.35 3.62 -2.90
CA LEU A 1 -7.91 3.33 -2.79
C LEU A 1 -7.67 2.08 -1.94
N HIS A 2 -6.89 1.16 -2.48
CA HIS A 2 -6.43 -0.07 -1.83
C HIS A 2 -4.90 -0.08 -1.77
N ILE A 3 -4.32 -0.20 -0.57
CA ILE A 3 -2.87 -0.40 -0.41
C ILE A 3 -2.61 -1.81 0.13
N ALA A 4 -1.83 -2.57 -0.64
CA ALA A 4 -1.30 -3.85 -0.20
C ALA A 4 0.17 -3.67 0.17
N PHE A 5 0.54 -3.96 1.42
CA PHE A 5 1.82 -3.58 1.98
C PHE A 5 2.47 -4.72 2.76
N ALA A 6 3.80 -4.81 2.72
CA ALA A 6 4.51 -5.69 3.62
C ALA A 6 4.61 -5.06 5.02
N PRO A 7 4.30 -5.81 6.10
CA PRO A 7 4.41 -5.27 7.46
C PRO A 7 5.86 -4.94 7.84
N THR A 8 6.04 -3.81 8.51
CA THR A 8 7.35 -3.34 8.97
C THR A 8 7.89 -4.19 10.13
N LYS A 9 9.21 -4.20 10.29
CA LYS A 9 9.87 -4.85 11.45
C LYS A 9 9.38 -4.29 12.78
N LYS A 10 9.21 -2.97 12.87
CA LYS A 10 8.68 -2.27 14.06
C LYS A 10 7.17 -2.07 13.90
N LEU A 11 6.38 -2.58 14.85
CA LEU A 11 4.91 -2.51 14.80
C LEU A 11 4.41 -1.06 14.83
N ASP A 12 5.02 -0.21 15.65
CA ASP A 12 4.63 1.20 15.81
C ASP A 12 4.61 1.97 14.48
N ARG A 13 5.45 1.59 13.51
CA ARG A 13 5.48 2.23 12.18
C ARG A 13 4.29 1.84 11.31
N MET A 14 3.92 0.56 11.34
CA MET A 14 2.72 0.07 10.65
C MET A 14 1.47 0.65 11.31
N GLU A 15 1.42 0.67 12.64
CA GLU A 15 0.33 1.28 13.40
C GLU A 15 0.17 2.76 13.06
N TRP A 16 1.27 3.50 13.01
CA TRP A 16 1.28 4.88 12.56
C TRP A 16 0.80 5.04 11.12
N PHE A 17 1.25 4.20 10.18
CA PHE A 17 0.75 4.22 8.81
C PHE A 17 -0.76 3.97 8.73
N VAL A 18 -1.26 2.95 9.43
CA VAL A 18 -2.69 2.62 9.45
C VAL A 18 -3.51 3.76 10.02
N GLU A 19 -3.05 4.39 11.10
CA GLU A 19 -3.67 5.60 11.67
C GLU A 19 -3.73 6.73 10.63
N LYS A 20 -2.59 7.09 10.04
CA LYS A 20 -2.49 8.25 9.13
C LYS A 20 -3.16 8.02 7.79
N ALA A 21 -3.09 6.84 7.23
CA ALA A 21 -3.82 6.51 6.01
C ALA A 21 -5.35 6.50 6.24
N THR A 22 -5.81 6.08 7.43
CA THR A 22 -7.23 6.20 7.80
C THR A 22 -7.66 7.67 7.87
N GLU A 23 -6.85 8.55 8.47
CA GLU A 23 -7.09 10.00 8.52
C GLU A 23 -7.11 10.63 7.11
N ILE A 24 -6.17 10.27 6.24
CA ILE A 24 -6.07 10.81 4.86
C ILE A 24 -7.23 10.35 4.00
N GLY A 25 -7.47 9.04 3.91
CA GLY A 25 -8.49 8.47 3.03
C GLY A 25 -7.98 7.22 2.35
N ILE A 26 -8.46 6.08 2.81
CA ILE A 26 -8.17 4.77 2.24
C ILE A 26 -9.37 3.84 2.47
N ASP A 27 -9.62 2.93 1.54
CA ASP A 27 -10.73 1.99 1.62
C ASP A 27 -10.29 0.63 2.13
N THR A 28 -9.08 0.18 1.76
CA THR A 28 -8.62 -1.18 2.05
C THR A 28 -7.12 -1.27 2.32
N PHE A 29 -6.78 -2.01 3.37
CA PHE A 29 -5.43 -2.43 3.73
C PHE A 29 -5.29 -3.94 3.55
N SER A 30 -4.33 -4.41 2.74
CA SER A 30 -4.00 -5.84 2.68
C SER A 30 -2.55 -6.11 3.05
N PRO A 31 -2.28 -6.73 4.20
CA PRO A 31 -0.92 -7.11 4.55
C PRO A 31 -0.40 -8.26 3.67
N LEU A 32 0.82 -8.11 3.16
CA LEU A 32 1.46 -9.08 2.28
C LEU A 32 2.61 -9.81 2.98
N ASN A 33 2.62 -11.12 2.80
CA ASN A 33 3.77 -11.97 3.09
C ASN A 33 4.61 -12.13 1.81
N CYS A 34 5.68 -11.34 1.73
CA CYS A 34 6.64 -11.28 0.63
C CYS A 34 7.92 -12.04 0.97
N ARG A 35 8.79 -12.27 -0.02
CA ARG A 35 10.06 -13.01 0.15
C ARG A 35 10.94 -12.43 1.26
N TYR A 36 11.02 -11.11 1.35
CA TYR A 36 11.85 -10.39 2.33
C TYR A 36 11.05 -9.77 3.50
N SER A 37 9.79 -10.21 3.70
CA SER A 37 9.01 -9.77 4.87
C SER A 37 9.60 -10.33 6.16
N GLU A 38 9.96 -9.45 7.10
CA GLU A 38 10.45 -9.87 8.42
C GLU A 38 9.33 -10.40 9.32
N ARG A 39 8.11 -9.86 9.20
CA ARG A 39 6.95 -10.25 10.03
C ARG A 39 5.93 -11.05 9.25
N LYS A 40 5.43 -12.10 9.92
CA LYS A 40 4.39 -13.01 9.41
C LYS A 40 3.09 -13.00 10.22
N HIS A 41 3.06 -12.26 11.34
CA HIS A 41 1.91 -12.16 12.22
C HIS A 41 1.60 -10.70 12.54
N ILE A 42 0.32 -10.35 12.45
CA ILE A 42 -0.23 -9.03 12.75
C ILE A 42 -1.39 -9.23 13.72
N ASN A 43 -1.49 -8.34 14.70
CA ASN A 43 -2.65 -8.28 15.57
C ASN A 43 -3.73 -7.39 14.93
N ALA A 44 -4.60 -7.99 14.11
CA ALA A 44 -5.66 -7.28 13.41
C ALA A 44 -6.59 -6.52 14.37
N ALA A 45 -6.94 -7.12 15.52
CA ALA A 45 -7.79 -6.49 16.53
C ALA A 45 -7.17 -5.21 17.13
N ARG A 46 -5.83 -5.13 17.23
CA ARG A 46 -5.15 -3.89 17.65
C ARG A 46 -5.24 -2.81 16.57
N LEU A 47 -5.04 -3.18 15.30
CA LEU A 47 -5.11 -2.24 14.18
C LEU A 47 -6.53 -1.72 13.96
N GLU A 48 -7.53 -2.57 14.13
CA GLU A 48 -8.93 -2.16 14.06
C GLU A 48 -9.26 -1.07 15.10
N LYS A 49 -8.80 -1.22 16.35
CA LYS A 49 -8.97 -0.19 17.38
C LYS A 49 -8.32 1.15 16.98
N ILE A 50 -7.14 1.10 16.36
CA ILE A 50 -6.44 2.30 15.86
C ILE A 50 -7.26 2.94 14.74
N MET A 51 -7.71 2.16 13.75
CA MET A 51 -8.55 2.66 12.66
C MET A 51 -9.86 3.28 13.18
N VAL A 52 -10.53 2.65 14.16
CA VAL A 52 -11.75 3.20 14.77
C VAL A 52 -11.47 4.55 15.45
N SER A 53 -10.35 4.67 16.15
CA SER A 53 -9.94 5.93 16.78
C SER A 53 -9.67 7.02 15.74
N ALA A 54 -8.87 6.70 14.71
CA ALA A 54 -8.52 7.60 13.62
C ALA A 54 -9.74 8.05 12.81
N MET A 55 -10.64 7.12 12.49
CA MET A 55 -11.90 7.40 11.80
C MET A 55 -12.77 8.39 12.58
N LYS A 56 -12.93 8.18 13.89
CA LYS A 56 -13.70 9.08 14.77
C LYS A 56 -13.06 10.47 14.86
N GLN A 57 -11.74 10.52 15.03
CA GLN A 57 -11.01 11.79 15.14
C GLN A 57 -11.07 12.60 13.84
N SER A 58 -10.98 11.94 12.69
CA SER A 58 -11.05 12.54 11.36
C SER A 58 -12.48 12.74 10.84
N GLN A 59 -13.50 12.48 11.68
CA GLN A 59 -14.93 12.65 11.36
C GLN A 59 -15.40 11.88 10.12
N LYS A 60 -14.82 10.70 9.87
CA LYS A 60 -15.22 9.81 8.77
C LYS A 60 -16.33 8.86 9.21
N CYS A 61 -17.22 8.53 8.28
CA CYS A 61 -18.36 7.64 8.53
C CYS A 61 -18.12 6.18 8.10
N ARG A 62 -17.00 5.89 7.42
CA ARG A 62 -16.65 4.55 6.93
C ARG A 62 -15.32 4.10 7.53
N LEU A 63 -15.34 2.94 8.16
CA LEU A 63 -14.13 2.27 8.63
C LEU A 63 -13.45 1.59 7.42
N PRO A 64 -12.14 1.80 7.19
CA PRO A 64 -11.42 1.05 6.16
C PRO A 64 -11.46 -0.45 6.46
N GLN A 65 -11.50 -1.25 5.40
CA GLN A 65 -11.34 -2.69 5.49
C GLN A 65 -9.87 -3.04 5.77
N PHE A 66 -9.64 -4.00 6.66
CA PHE A 66 -8.31 -4.55 6.92
C PHE A 66 -8.33 -6.06 6.72
N ASP A 67 -7.66 -6.52 5.68
CA ASP A 67 -7.68 -7.94 5.29
C ASP A 67 -6.75 -8.80 6.15
N GLU A 68 -7.00 -10.10 6.12
CA GLU A 68 -6.04 -11.08 6.61
C GLU A 68 -4.76 -11.08 5.77
N MET A 69 -3.64 -11.40 6.41
CA MET A 69 -2.36 -11.48 5.72
C MET A 69 -2.39 -12.61 4.67
N ILE A 70 -2.00 -12.27 3.45
CA ILE A 70 -1.97 -13.19 2.31
C ILE A 70 -0.58 -13.27 1.68
N LYS A 71 -0.26 -14.41 1.06
CA LYS A 71 0.98 -14.56 0.27
C LYS A 71 0.95 -13.64 -0.95
N PHE A 72 2.06 -12.95 -1.23
CA PHE A 72 2.21 -12.07 -2.39
C PHE A 72 1.71 -12.71 -3.70
N ASP A 73 2.20 -13.91 -4.02
CA ASP A 73 1.84 -14.64 -5.24
C ASP A 73 0.34 -14.97 -5.36
N ALA A 74 -0.36 -15.11 -4.24
CA ALA A 74 -1.81 -15.34 -4.23
C ALA A 74 -2.58 -14.03 -4.43
N PHE A 75 -2.12 -12.95 -3.80
CA PHE A 75 -2.74 -11.63 -3.88
C PHE A 75 -2.70 -11.04 -5.29
N ILE A 76 -1.54 -11.03 -5.96
CA ILE A 76 -1.39 -10.41 -7.30
C ILE A 76 -2.24 -11.08 -8.39
N LYS A 77 -2.72 -12.30 -8.14
CA LYS A 77 -3.56 -13.07 -9.07
C LYS A 77 -5.06 -12.77 -8.90
N GLN A 78 -5.44 -12.10 -7.82
CA GLN A 78 -6.83 -11.75 -7.59
C GLN A 78 -7.30 -10.74 -8.64
N PRO A 79 -8.54 -10.85 -9.11
CA PRO A 79 -9.10 -9.85 -10.00
C PRO A 79 -9.21 -8.50 -9.27
N PHE A 80 -8.86 -7.44 -9.98
CA PHE A 80 -9.04 -6.07 -9.52
C PHE A 80 -9.40 -5.21 -10.72
N GLU A 81 -10.56 -4.58 -10.67
CA GLU A 81 -11.02 -3.64 -11.70
C GLU A 81 -10.44 -2.26 -11.37
N GLY A 82 -9.68 -1.68 -12.30
CA GLY A 82 -9.04 -0.38 -12.11
C GLY A 82 -7.56 -0.37 -12.46
N GLN A 83 -6.82 0.56 -11.86
CA GLN A 83 -5.38 0.73 -12.07
C GLN A 83 -4.57 0.04 -10.96
N LYS A 84 -3.49 -0.63 -11.36
CA LYS A 84 -2.64 -1.43 -10.49
C LYS A 84 -1.21 -0.94 -10.58
N PHE A 85 -0.59 -0.66 -9.44
CA PHE A 85 0.76 -0.12 -9.37
C PHE A 85 1.65 -0.92 -8.40
N ILE A 86 2.93 -0.98 -8.71
CA ILE A 86 3.96 -1.54 -7.82
C ILE A 86 5.08 -0.53 -7.63
N ALA A 87 5.33 -0.13 -6.38
CA ALA A 87 6.48 0.70 -6.04
C ALA A 87 7.67 -0.19 -5.67
N HIS A 88 8.82 0.06 -6.28
CA HIS A 88 10.09 -0.62 -5.99
C HIS A 88 11.28 0.30 -6.27
N CYS A 89 12.44 -0.01 -5.69
CA CYS A 89 13.67 0.79 -5.76
C CYS A 89 14.66 0.32 -6.84
N TYR A 90 14.42 -0.80 -7.54
CA TYR A 90 15.28 -1.22 -8.66
C TYR A 90 15.37 -0.18 -9.76
N ASP A 91 16.52 -0.13 -10.45
CA ASP A 91 16.73 0.76 -11.58
C ASP A 91 16.01 0.22 -12.82
N SER A 92 14.96 0.92 -13.23
CA SER A 92 14.11 0.59 -14.37
C SER A 92 13.33 1.84 -14.77
N PRO A 93 12.95 1.98 -16.06
CA PRO A 93 12.06 3.07 -16.48
C PRO A 93 10.76 3.02 -15.66
N LYS A 94 10.53 4.07 -14.88
CA LYS A 94 9.35 4.24 -14.01
C LYS A 94 8.85 5.66 -14.16
N GLU A 95 7.56 5.80 -14.39
CA GLU A 95 6.89 7.09 -14.29
C GLU A 95 6.51 7.37 -12.83
N THR A 96 6.38 8.65 -12.48
CA THR A 96 5.97 9.03 -11.12
C THR A 96 4.48 8.75 -10.97
N LEU A 97 4.05 8.23 -9.81
CA LEU A 97 2.63 7.96 -9.53
C LEU A 97 1.72 9.16 -9.85
N SER A 98 2.19 10.38 -9.55
CA SER A 98 1.45 11.63 -9.81
C SER A 98 1.20 11.94 -11.28
N GLN A 99 1.95 11.35 -12.20
CA GLN A 99 1.82 11.58 -13.64
C GLN A 99 0.85 10.61 -14.31
N ILE A 100 0.81 9.35 -13.82
CA ILE A 100 0.08 8.28 -14.50
C ILE A 100 -1.21 7.84 -13.79
N CYS A 101 -1.36 8.16 -12.50
CA CYS A 101 -2.56 7.82 -11.76
C CYS A 101 -3.74 8.63 -12.27
N ARG A 102 -4.79 7.94 -12.69
CA ARG A 102 -6.04 8.56 -13.14
C ARG A 102 -6.94 8.86 -11.95
N LYS A 103 -7.57 10.03 -11.95
CA LYS A 103 -8.57 10.38 -10.93
C LYS A 103 -9.79 9.46 -11.00
N ASP A 104 -10.52 9.37 -9.89
CA ASP A 104 -11.82 8.68 -9.78
C ASP A 104 -11.80 7.24 -10.31
N THR A 105 -10.62 6.59 -10.27
CA THR A 105 -10.41 5.23 -10.72
C THR A 105 -9.96 4.38 -9.55
N ASP A 106 -10.57 3.21 -9.37
CA ASP A 106 -10.14 2.26 -8.35
C ASP A 106 -8.66 1.92 -8.53
N THR A 107 -7.91 2.07 -7.44
CA THR A 107 -6.45 2.07 -7.45
C THR A 107 -5.93 1.10 -6.42
N LEU A 108 -5.11 0.14 -6.86
CA LEU A 108 -4.38 -0.80 -6.03
C LEU A 108 -2.88 -0.51 -6.13
N ILE A 109 -2.22 -0.34 -4.99
CA ILE A 109 -0.76 -0.09 -4.93
C ILE A 109 -0.07 -1.12 -4.04
N LEU A 110 0.98 -1.76 -4.57
CA LEU A 110 1.86 -2.66 -3.84
C LEU A 110 3.05 -1.89 -3.24
N ILE A 111 3.27 -2.03 -1.93
CA ILE A 111 4.41 -1.46 -1.21
C ILE A 111 5.23 -2.57 -0.54
N GLY A 112 6.51 -2.64 -0.86
CA GLY A 112 7.42 -3.69 -0.42
C GLY A 112 7.94 -3.54 1.01
N PRO A 113 8.57 -4.59 1.57
CA PRO A 113 9.22 -4.55 2.88
C PRO A 113 10.50 -3.70 2.83
N GLU A 114 11.21 -3.57 3.95
CA GLU A 114 12.49 -2.84 4.02
C GLU A 114 13.56 -3.39 3.04
N GLY A 115 13.49 -4.69 2.73
CA GLY A 115 14.34 -5.35 1.73
C GLY A 115 13.82 -5.24 0.28
N ASP A 116 12.76 -4.46 0.05
CA ASP A 116 12.01 -4.35 -1.19
C ASP A 116 11.33 -5.67 -1.61
N PHE A 117 10.53 -5.63 -2.68
CA PHE A 117 10.15 -6.85 -3.40
C PHE A 117 11.38 -7.45 -4.07
N SER A 118 11.43 -8.77 -4.21
CA SER A 118 12.43 -9.39 -5.09
C SER A 118 12.15 -9.08 -6.56
N GLU A 119 13.20 -9.11 -7.40
CA GLU A 119 13.06 -8.94 -8.85
C GLU A 119 12.03 -9.93 -9.46
N GLU A 120 11.98 -11.16 -8.93
CA GLU A 120 10.99 -12.17 -9.31
C GLU A 120 9.55 -11.73 -8.97
N GLU A 121 9.32 -11.14 -7.80
CA GLU A 121 8.02 -10.62 -7.37
C GLU A 121 7.60 -9.43 -8.23
N VAL A 122 8.54 -8.53 -8.56
CA VAL A 122 8.29 -7.40 -9.47
C VAL A 122 7.94 -7.90 -10.87
N ALA A 123 8.72 -8.83 -11.43
CA ALA A 123 8.44 -9.37 -12.76
C ALA A 123 7.08 -10.10 -12.81
N LYS A 124 6.72 -10.84 -11.75
CA LYS A 124 5.41 -11.49 -11.65
C LYS A 124 4.27 -10.48 -11.58
N SER A 125 4.38 -9.42 -10.78
CA SER A 125 3.30 -8.42 -10.69
C SER A 125 3.08 -7.72 -12.02
N ILE A 126 4.15 -7.39 -12.75
CA ILE A 126 4.05 -6.82 -14.11
C ILE A 126 3.31 -7.77 -15.05
N LYS A 127 3.61 -9.07 -15.00
CA LYS A 127 2.89 -10.09 -15.77
C LYS A 127 1.39 -10.15 -15.43
N TYR A 128 1.01 -9.84 -14.19
CA TYR A 128 -0.37 -9.72 -13.75
C TYR A 128 -0.96 -8.30 -13.91
N GLY A 129 -0.33 -7.44 -14.71
CA GLY A 129 -0.85 -6.14 -15.11
C GLY A 129 -0.63 -5.02 -14.10
N PHE A 130 0.39 -5.12 -13.24
CA PHE A 130 0.83 -4.00 -12.40
C PHE A 130 1.82 -3.12 -13.18
N THR A 131 1.64 -1.81 -13.09
CA THR A 131 2.57 -0.83 -13.67
C THR A 131 3.60 -0.40 -12.62
N PRO A 132 4.92 -0.52 -12.90
CA PRO A 132 5.97 -0.02 -12.02
C PRO A 132 5.90 1.50 -11.85
N ILE A 133 6.03 1.98 -10.62
CA ILE A 133 5.97 3.42 -10.30
C ILE A 133 7.12 3.88 -9.42
N SER A 134 7.49 5.15 -9.59
CA SER A 134 8.29 5.89 -8.62
C SER A 134 7.40 6.73 -7.71
N LEU A 135 7.80 6.86 -6.43
CA LEU A 135 7.19 7.75 -5.45
C LEU A 135 8.04 9.01 -5.19
N GLY A 136 9.05 9.24 -6.02
CA GLY A 136 10.00 10.35 -5.91
C GLY A 136 11.46 9.87 -5.90
N GLU A 137 12.39 10.81 -5.79
CA GLU A 137 13.84 10.52 -5.83
C GLU A 137 14.39 10.03 -4.48
N SER A 138 13.69 10.33 -3.39
CA SER A 138 14.12 9.94 -2.04
C SER A 138 13.88 8.47 -1.76
N ARG A 139 14.82 7.83 -1.06
CA ARG A 139 14.61 6.50 -0.51
C ARG A 139 13.71 6.56 0.73
N LEU A 140 12.48 6.10 0.58
CA LEU A 140 11.47 6.08 1.64
C LEU A 140 11.49 4.76 2.40
N ARG A 141 11.14 4.81 3.69
CA ARG A 141 10.80 3.58 4.43
C ARG A 141 9.43 3.06 3.99
N THR A 142 9.14 1.79 4.23
CA THR A 142 7.86 1.14 3.87
C THR A 142 6.64 1.92 4.33
N GLU A 143 6.57 2.34 5.60
CA GLU A 143 5.44 3.11 6.13
C GLU A 143 5.30 4.49 5.46
N THR A 144 6.43 5.12 5.13
CA THR A 144 6.46 6.43 4.49
C THR A 144 6.07 6.32 3.02
N ALA A 145 6.56 5.32 2.30
CA ALA A 145 6.19 5.04 0.92
C ALA A 145 4.68 4.78 0.79
N ALA A 146 4.12 3.96 1.70
CA ALA A 146 2.70 3.69 1.72
C ALA A 146 1.87 4.96 2.01
N LEU A 147 2.33 5.82 2.93
CA LEU A 147 1.65 7.09 3.22
C LEU A 147 1.74 8.08 2.05
N VAL A 148 2.90 8.19 1.40
CA VAL A 148 3.09 9.03 0.22
C VAL A 148 2.17 8.57 -0.91
N ALA A 149 2.11 7.27 -1.19
CA ALA A 149 1.22 6.71 -2.19
C ALA A 149 -0.25 7.04 -1.88
N CYS A 150 -0.66 6.89 -0.61
CA CYS A 150 -2.00 7.23 -0.14
C CYS A 150 -2.33 8.72 -0.37
N HIS A 151 -1.46 9.60 0.11
CA HIS A 151 -1.62 11.04 -0.04
C HIS A 151 -1.66 11.47 -1.51
N THR A 152 -0.77 10.93 -2.35
CA THR A 152 -0.72 11.27 -3.78
C THR A 152 -2.02 10.91 -4.50
N VAL A 153 -2.56 9.70 -4.27
CA VAL A 153 -3.85 9.33 -4.88
C VAL A 153 -4.99 10.22 -4.36
N GLN A 154 -5.01 10.50 -3.06
CA GLN A 154 -6.04 11.37 -2.48
C GLN A 154 -5.98 12.79 -3.05
N LEU A 155 -4.78 13.34 -3.24
CA LEU A 155 -4.59 14.65 -3.86
C LEU A 155 -5.07 14.66 -5.31
N ILE A 156 -4.76 13.62 -6.10
CA ILE A 156 -5.20 13.51 -7.50
C ILE A 156 -6.73 13.45 -7.60
N ASN A 157 -7.40 12.77 -6.68
CA ASN A 157 -8.87 12.72 -6.64
C ASN A 157 -9.52 14.05 -6.21
N GLN A 158 -8.73 15.01 -5.71
CA GLN A 158 -9.22 16.36 -5.36
C GLN A 158 -8.98 17.41 -6.45
N LEU A 159 -8.24 17.05 -7.51
CA LEU A 159 -7.93 17.91 -8.66
C LEU A 159 -8.94 17.68 -9.81
#